data_AF-A0A2G6FQV8-F1
#
_entry.id   AF-A0A2G6FQV8-F1
#
_cell.length_a   1.000
_cell.length_b   1.000
_cell.length_c   1.000
_cell.angle_alpha   90.00
_cell.angle_beta   90.00
_cell.angle_gamma   90.00
#
_symmetry.space_group_name_H-M   'P 1'
#
loop_
_entity.id
_entity.type
_entity.pdbx_description
1 polymer ?
#
loop_
_entity_poly.entity_id
_entity_poly.type
_entity_poly.pdbx_seq_one_letter_code
_entity_poly.pdbx_strand_id
1 'polypeptide(L)'
;MTRIAIIGQKAGSTRAAKQLDLEAELLHFNHLTEVLESLASNQADYALIPVYNTREGGVKEYFRLAGLAQTNIYWVDNIVLPIHLSLGVITAKHHSGGRKIRTLLGRDSAFKQGDEYLEQNFPDITKVSVTNIEEAIIDAVLRGQAQTAVIGSEKMLKKHGLKIIEREIADHNRTRFAVLGKKIPARTGYDSTAIITRPLSDRVGLLVDILNEFTRRGISILDLRSENDIRTQKLQVYIEAEGHIEDINIQKAIDTIEKKVVQEHDCLKLLGSFPRVDMRVKQIKSFGFIGTGAMSRWFAKRLENEGYTTILTGRNSRISPQEMISEVQAVLICVPISATTAIIKKFGPLLKDGQALILLAGESEITINTALEVTSQGVEIMLVHNLWGPQAATMKDKNVSVVKTSRSGVFCSEFEAFLYKHGAEIYHDSPRKHDLLMGISQKLPTMISAALAKTLSQHNIDCDDLASHTTLTSLYGILAMVRVHNQNPRTYAEIMSTSGEGRMIVRSFVKNIISLMELAEDGEIDQLCRIMDGSKDFMSREFIETSMNQARSVDEILSDSLAKTYP
;
A
#
# COMPACT_ATOMS: atom_id res chain seq x y z
N MET A 1 20.45 32.27 11.61
CA MET A 1 20.71 31.60 10.33
C MET A 1 20.76 30.11 10.64
N THR A 2 20.03 29.29 9.89
CA THR A 2 19.99 27.84 10.13
C THR A 2 21.33 27.23 9.75
N ARG A 3 21.91 26.39 10.62
CA ARG A 3 23.18 25.70 10.37
C ARG A 3 22.90 24.23 10.03
N ILE A 4 23.33 23.78 8.86
CA ILE A 4 23.09 22.41 8.37
C ILE A 4 24.42 21.68 8.23
N ALA A 5 24.58 20.59 8.96
CA ALA A 5 25.73 19.69 8.86
C ALA A 5 25.56 18.68 7.72
N ILE A 6 26.58 18.55 6.86
CA ILE A 6 26.60 17.61 5.73
C ILE A 6 27.92 16.84 5.63
N ILE A 7 27.84 15.59 5.15
CA ILE A 7 29.01 14.75 4.92
C ILE A 7 29.66 15.09 3.57
N GLY A 8 30.90 15.61 3.64
CA GLY A 8 31.76 15.95 2.52
C GLY A 8 31.27 17.14 1.69
N GLN A 9 32.01 17.44 0.61
CA GLN A 9 31.61 18.42 -0.42
C GLN A 9 30.89 17.72 -1.58
N LYS A 10 29.89 16.88 -1.27
CA LYS A 10 29.08 16.24 -2.32
C LYS A 10 28.03 17.23 -2.83
N ALA A 11 28.05 17.49 -4.15
CA ALA A 11 27.08 18.38 -4.80
C ALA A 11 25.61 18.01 -4.50
N GLY A 12 25.32 16.72 -4.32
CA GLY A 12 24.00 16.23 -3.90
C GLY A 12 23.59 16.70 -2.51
N SER A 13 24.45 16.52 -1.49
CA SER A 13 24.17 16.94 -0.11
C SER A 13 24.02 18.46 0.01
N THR A 14 24.85 19.23 -0.70
CA THR A 14 24.72 20.70 -0.75
C THR A 14 23.39 21.13 -1.39
N ARG A 15 22.97 20.47 -2.47
CA ARG A 15 21.68 20.76 -3.12
C ARG A 15 20.51 20.41 -2.19
N ALA A 16 20.61 19.31 -1.44
CA ALA A 16 19.59 18.91 -0.48
C ALA A 16 19.47 19.93 0.66
N ALA A 17 20.61 20.39 1.20
CA ALA A 17 20.63 21.40 2.25
C ALA A 17 19.97 22.71 1.80
N LYS A 18 20.25 23.16 0.58
CA LYS A 18 19.63 24.36 0.01
C LYS A 18 18.14 24.20 -0.31
N GLN A 19 17.65 22.97 -0.49
CA GLN A 19 16.21 22.72 -0.64
C GLN A 19 15.49 22.81 0.71
N LEU A 20 16.18 22.47 1.81
CA LEU A 20 15.66 22.64 3.17
C LEU A 20 15.58 24.12 3.55
N ASP A 21 16.67 24.85 3.34
CA ASP A 21 16.76 26.28 3.58
C ASP A 21 17.79 26.90 2.63
N LEU A 22 17.32 27.82 1.78
CA LEU A 22 18.13 28.46 0.75
C LEU A 22 19.28 29.30 1.33
N GLU A 23 19.06 29.86 2.52
CA GLU A 23 19.98 30.77 3.22
C GLU A 23 20.69 30.07 4.39
N ALA A 24 20.70 28.74 4.43
CA ALA A 24 21.41 28.01 5.48
C ALA A 24 22.93 28.11 5.36
N GLU A 25 23.59 28.21 6.51
CA GLU A 25 25.03 28.01 6.63
C GLU A 25 25.35 26.52 6.61
N LEU A 26 26.26 26.10 5.72
CA LEU A 26 26.60 24.69 5.54
C LEU A 26 27.89 24.33 6.27
N LEU A 27 27.80 23.41 7.21
CA LEU A 27 28.94 22.86 7.94
C LEU A 27 29.34 21.53 7.31
N HIS A 28 30.58 21.44 6.81
CA HIS A 28 31.08 20.27 6.11
C HIS A 28 31.94 19.41 7.04
N PHE A 29 31.62 18.13 7.12
CA PHE A 29 32.33 17.15 7.93
C PHE A 29 32.79 15.96 7.10
N ASN A 30 33.83 15.27 7.53
CA ASN A 30 34.36 14.12 6.77
C ASN A 30 33.71 12.81 7.21
N HIS A 31 33.26 12.74 8.46
CA HIS A 31 32.72 11.53 9.07
C HIS A 31 31.32 11.75 9.63
N LEU A 32 30.50 10.69 9.59
CA LEU A 32 29.14 10.73 10.12
C LEU A 32 29.13 11.02 11.63
N THR A 33 30.09 10.49 12.39
CA THR A 33 30.20 10.73 13.83
C THR A 33 30.31 12.22 14.15
N GLU A 34 31.14 12.96 13.40
CA GLU A 34 31.31 14.41 13.56
C GLU A 34 30.00 15.18 13.26
N VAL A 35 29.26 14.74 12.24
CA VAL A 35 27.95 15.30 11.92
C VAL A 35 26.98 15.14 13.10
N LEU A 36 26.94 13.95 13.71
CA LEU A 36 26.07 13.67 14.85
C LEU A 36 26.50 14.45 16.10
N GLU A 37 27.81 14.55 16.36
CA GLU A 37 28.36 15.34 17.46
C GLU A 37 28.07 16.84 17.31
N SER A 38 28.11 17.36 16.08
CA SER A 38 27.77 18.76 15.79
C SER A 38 26.31 19.08 16.12
N LEU A 39 25.40 18.12 15.87
CA LEU A 39 24.01 18.21 16.30
C LEU A 39 23.91 18.14 17.82
N ALA A 40 24.52 17.14 18.46
CA ALA A 40 24.47 16.96 19.91
C ALA A 40 24.95 18.22 20.67
N SER A 41 26.02 18.86 20.17
CA SER A 41 26.64 20.04 20.77
C SER A 41 25.99 21.39 20.42
N ASN A 42 24.90 21.42 19.64
CA ASN A 42 24.25 22.65 19.13
C ASN A 42 25.14 23.48 18.16
N GLN A 43 26.15 22.88 17.56
CA GLN A 43 26.92 23.53 16.48
C GLN A 43 26.11 23.56 15.18
N ALA A 44 25.32 22.53 14.91
CA ALA A 44 24.35 22.47 13.82
C ALA A 44 22.92 22.37 14.36
N ASP A 45 21.97 22.91 13.60
CA ASP A 45 20.54 22.83 13.91
C ASP A 45 19.91 21.58 13.25
N TYR A 46 20.37 21.24 12.04
CA TYR A 46 19.99 20.04 11.30
C TYR A 46 21.21 19.34 10.70
N ALA A 47 21.06 18.05 10.36
CA ALA A 47 22.02 17.34 9.52
C ALA A 47 21.34 16.60 8.38
N LEU A 48 22.05 16.45 7.26
CA LEU A 48 21.58 15.69 6.10
C LEU A 48 22.50 14.52 5.80
N ILE A 49 21.91 13.32 5.73
CA ILE A 49 22.63 12.08 5.48
C ILE A 49 21.96 11.34 4.32
N PRO A 50 22.69 10.96 3.26
CA PRO A 50 22.14 10.08 2.23
C PRO A 50 21.91 8.69 2.82
N VAL A 51 20.68 8.20 2.73
CA VAL A 51 20.28 6.91 3.32
C VAL A 51 19.94 5.87 2.25
N TYR A 52 19.43 6.30 1.10
CA TYR A 52 19.05 5.38 0.02
C TYR A 52 19.22 6.00 -1.35
N ASN A 53 19.63 5.21 -2.34
CA ASN A 53 19.64 5.58 -3.74
C ASN A 53 18.93 4.49 -4.58
N THR A 54 18.10 4.88 -5.55
CA THR A 54 17.30 3.93 -6.34
C THR A 54 18.13 2.99 -7.22
N ARG A 55 19.38 3.35 -7.55
CA ARG A 55 20.29 2.55 -8.39
C ARG A 55 21.38 1.83 -7.58
N GLU A 56 21.84 2.39 -6.46
CA GLU A 56 22.83 1.72 -5.58
C GLU A 56 22.20 0.89 -4.45
N GLY A 57 20.91 1.09 -4.14
CA GLY A 57 20.24 0.53 -2.98
C GLY A 57 20.50 1.31 -1.70
N GLY A 58 20.41 0.62 -0.56
CA GLY A 58 20.71 1.21 0.75
C GLY A 58 22.19 1.55 0.82
N VAL A 59 22.49 2.82 1.08
CA VAL A 59 23.85 3.20 1.51
C VAL A 59 23.98 2.60 2.92
N LYS A 60 25.11 1.93 3.25
CA LYS A 60 25.35 1.21 4.54
C LYS A 60 25.18 2.06 5.82
N GLU A 61 24.71 3.29 5.69
CA GLU A 61 24.55 4.33 6.68
C GLU A 61 23.40 4.06 7.65
N TYR A 62 22.36 3.28 7.29
CA TYR A 62 21.21 3.02 8.19
C TYR A 62 21.62 2.44 9.55
N PHE A 63 22.48 1.43 9.57
CA PHE A 63 22.95 0.85 10.83
C PHE A 63 23.95 1.75 11.55
N ARG A 64 24.62 2.67 10.84
CA ARG A 64 25.42 3.72 11.48
C ARG A 64 24.53 4.75 12.18
N LEU A 65 23.29 4.93 11.73
CA LEU A 65 22.28 5.69 12.47
C LEU A 65 21.86 5.00 13.78
N ALA A 66 22.25 3.75 14.06
CA ALA A 66 22.09 3.18 15.40
C ALA A 66 22.77 4.03 16.48
N GLY A 67 23.81 4.80 16.12
CA GLY A 67 24.41 5.80 17.00
C GLY A 67 23.43 6.86 17.49
N LEU A 68 22.37 7.16 16.71
CA LEU A 68 21.29 8.06 17.13
C LEU A 68 20.57 7.55 18.37
N ALA A 69 20.44 6.24 18.54
CA ALA A 69 19.75 5.64 19.69
C ALA A 69 20.38 5.97 21.04
N GLN A 70 21.62 6.48 21.05
CA GLN A 70 22.35 6.91 22.24
C GLN A 70 22.33 8.44 22.42
N THR A 71 21.59 9.16 21.58
CA THR A 71 21.54 10.62 21.52
C THR A 71 20.09 11.11 21.49
N ASN A 72 19.84 12.36 21.86
CA ASN A 72 18.54 13.01 21.68
C ASN A 72 18.39 13.58 20.25
N ILE A 73 18.77 12.77 19.25
CA ILE A 73 18.72 13.13 17.83
C ILE A 73 17.81 12.13 17.13
N TYR A 74 16.91 12.65 16.30
CA TYR A 74 15.91 11.89 15.57
C TYR A 74 15.98 12.20 14.09
N TRP A 75 15.56 11.25 13.27
CA TRP A 75 15.14 11.50 11.91
C TRP A 75 13.82 12.27 11.95
N VAL A 76 13.79 13.46 11.35
CA VAL A 76 12.66 14.40 11.42
C VAL A 76 12.01 14.69 10.07
N ASP A 77 12.72 14.51 8.96
CA ASP A 77 12.17 14.76 7.62
C ASP A 77 12.99 14.06 6.51
N ASN A 78 12.53 14.14 5.26
CA ASN A 78 13.16 13.52 4.09
C ASN A 78 13.31 14.51 2.94
N ILE A 79 14.45 14.47 2.26
CA ILE A 79 14.65 15.18 1.00
C ILE A 79 15.00 14.17 -0.08
N VAL A 80 14.21 14.12 -1.15
CA VAL A 80 14.48 13.24 -2.30
C VAL A 80 14.93 14.09 -3.49
N LEU A 81 16.14 13.83 -3.96
CA LEU A 81 16.73 14.54 -5.09
C LEU A 81 16.95 13.63 -6.29
N PRO A 82 16.52 14.04 -7.50
CA PRO A 82 16.95 13.37 -8.73
C PRO A 82 18.46 13.64 -8.96
N ILE A 83 19.18 12.58 -9.33
CA ILE A 83 20.59 12.63 -9.69
C ILE A 83 20.71 12.39 -11.19
N HIS A 84 21.10 13.45 -11.90
CA HIS A 84 21.36 13.38 -13.34
C HIS A 84 22.84 13.12 -13.55
N LEU A 85 23.16 11.92 -14.04
CA LEU A 85 24.50 11.56 -14.48
C LEU A 85 24.61 11.75 -15.99
N SER A 86 25.73 12.31 -16.42
CA SER A 86 26.07 12.55 -17.81
C SER A 86 27.49 12.04 -18.09
N LEU A 87 27.80 11.84 -19.37
CA LEU A 87 29.15 11.50 -19.83
C LEU A 87 29.75 12.72 -20.54
N GLY A 88 30.96 13.10 -20.11
CA GLY A 88 31.77 14.13 -20.75
C GLY A 88 33.10 13.57 -21.23
N VAL A 89 33.62 14.07 -22.34
CA VAL A 89 34.94 13.68 -22.86
C VAL A 89 35.94 14.82 -22.73
N ILE A 90 37.19 14.46 -22.44
CA ILE A 90 38.31 15.39 -22.43
C ILE A 90 38.65 15.74 -23.88
N THR A 91 38.27 16.94 -24.32
CA THR A 91 38.63 17.43 -25.65
C THR A 91 40.01 18.09 -25.62
N ALA A 92 40.98 17.53 -26.34
CA ALA A 92 42.19 18.28 -26.68
C ALA A 92 41.82 19.39 -27.68
N LYS A 93 42.38 20.60 -27.50
CA LYS A 93 42.08 21.83 -28.28
C LYS A 93 42.20 21.72 -29.82
N HIS A 94 42.58 20.57 -30.38
CA HIS A 94 42.78 20.40 -31.82
C HIS A 94 42.42 19.00 -32.37
N HIS A 95 41.32 18.34 -31.98
CA HIS A 95 41.00 17.03 -32.62
C HIS A 95 39.51 16.82 -32.91
N SER A 96 39.16 17.06 -34.17
CA SER A 96 37.87 16.77 -34.83
C SER A 96 37.90 15.38 -35.49
N GLY A 97 38.02 14.31 -34.71
CA GLY A 97 38.06 12.95 -35.26
C GLY A 97 37.75 11.88 -34.22
N GLY A 98 36.74 11.05 -34.49
CA GLY A 98 36.14 10.07 -33.59
C GLY A 98 37.10 8.97 -33.13
N ARG A 99 37.93 9.25 -32.13
CA ARG A 99 38.62 8.20 -31.36
C ARG A 99 37.61 7.50 -30.44
N LYS A 100 37.58 6.16 -30.49
CA LYS A 100 36.81 5.30 -29.58
C LYS A 100 37.29 5.54 -28.14
N ILE A 101 36.37 5.93 -27.26
CA ILE A 101 36.63 6.12 -25.82
C ILE A 101 37.08 4.77 -25.25
N ARG A 102 38.19 4.77 -24.48
CA ARG A 102 38.76 3.54 -23.90
C ARG A 102 38.66 3.50 -22.38
N THR A 103 38.67 4.67 -21.75
CA THR A 103 38.74 4.79 -20.31
C THR A 103 37.60 5.68 -19.82
N LEU A 104 36.93 5.24 -18.76
CA LEU A 104 35.91 6.01 -18.07
C LEU A 104 36.38 6.31 -16.64
N LEU A 105 36.59 7.59 -16.34
CA LEU A 105 36.88 8.07 -14.99
C LEU A 105 35.59 8.39 -14.25
N GLY A 106 35.52 8.01 -12.98
CA GLY A 106 34.34 8.22 -12.16
C GLY A 106 34.57 7.77 -10.72
N ARG A 107 33.58 8.01 -9.86
CA ARG A 107 33.51 7.37 -8.55
C ARG A 107 32.80 6.02 -8.68
N ASP A 108 33.10 5.07 -7.80
CA ASP A 108 32.39 3.77 -7.73
C ASP A 108 30.87 3.93 -7.71
N SER A 109 30.38 4.93 -6.96
CA SER A 109 28.94 5.27 -6.90
C SER A 109 28.38 5.62 -8.27
N ALA A 110 29.04 6.51 -9.00
CA ALA A 110 28.59 6.92 -10.33
C ALA A 110 28.58 5.75 -11.33
N PHE A 111 29.55 4.83 -11.25
CA PHE A 111 29.56 3.63 -12.09
C PHE A 111 28.39 2.70 -11.77
N LYS A 112 28.15 2.40 -10.50
CA LYS A 112 27.01 1.58 -10.08
C LYS A 112 25.68 2.18 -10.50
N GLN A 113 25.54 3.51 -10.40
CA GLN A 113 24.32 4.20 -10.80
C GLN A 113 24.06 4.17 -12.31
N GLY A 114 25.11 4.15 -13.13
CA GLY A 114 25.03 4.11 -14.59
C GLY A 114 25.28 2.74 -15.21
N ASP A 115 25.33 1.67 -14.40
CA ASP A 115 25.88 0.39 -14.83
C ASP A 115 25.12 -0.21 -16.02
N GLU A 116 23.78 -0.20 -15.95
CA GLU A 116 22.90 -0.67 -17.03
C GLU A 116 23.18 0.02 -18.37
N TYR A 117 23.31 1.35 -18.36
CA TYR A 117 23.63 2.11 -19.57
C TYR A 117 25.04 1.83 -20.07
N LEU A 118 26.00 1.71 -19.16
CA LEU A 118 27.41 1.44 -19.48
C LEU A 118 27.59 0.04 -20.07
N GLU A 119 26.89 -0.98 -19.55
CA GLU A 119 26.92 -2.34 -20.10
C GLU A 119 26.33 -2.40 -21.52
N GLN A 120 25.23 -1.67 -21.77
CA GLN A 120 24.58 -1.66 -23.08
C GLN A 120 25.38 -0.90 -24.15
N ASN A 121 25.96 0.26 -23.80
CA ASN A 121 26.55 1.18 -24.77
C ASN A 121 28.10 1.13 -24.81
N PHE A 122 28.73 0.71 -23.70
CA PHE A 122 30.18 0.73 -23.52
C PHE A 122 30.71 -0.54 -22.81
N PRO A 123 30.40 -1.76 -23.28
CA PRO A 123 30.72 -3.00 -22.56
C PRO A 123 32.22 -3.22 -22.32
N ASP A 124 33.08 -2.78 -23.25
CA ASP A 124 34.54 -2.99 -23.18
C ASP A 124 35.29 -1.82 -22.53
N ILE A 125 34.60 -0.84 -21.94
CA ILE A 125 35.24 0.36 -21.42
C ILE A 125 35.99 0.07 -20.11
N THR A 126 37.23 0.55 -20.00
CA THR A 126 37.99 0.44 -18.75
C THR A 126 37.48 1.46 -17.74
N LYS A 127 36.78 1.00 -16.70
CA LYS A 127 36.30 1.83 -15.58
C LYS A 127 37.47 2.08 -14.61
N VAL A 128 37.83 3.34 -14.39
CA VAL A 128 38.87 3.75 -13.44
C VAL A 128 38.22 4.55 -12.32
N SER A 129 38.17 3.95 -11.13
CA SER A 129 37.58 4.55 -9.95
C SER A 129 38.55 5.49 -9.24
N VAL A 130 38.06 6.67 -8.87
CA VAL A 130 38.82 7.69 -8.14
C VAL A 130 38.00 8.23 -6.98
N THR A 131 38.66 8.59 -5.88
CA THR A 131 38.04 9.25 -4.72
C THR A 131 37.77 10.73 -5.00
N ASN A 132 38.77 11.44 -5.57
CA ASN A 132 38.65 12.83 -5.98
C ASN A 132 38.54 12.96 -7.51
N ILE A 133 37.31 13.11 -8.00
CA ILE A 133 37.04 13.21 -9.43
C ILE A 133 37.52 14.53 -10.02
N GLU A 134 37.50 15.65 -9.27
CA GLU A 134 37.95 16.95 -9.79
C GLU A 134 39.46 16.94 -10.05
N GLU A 135 40.25 16.44 -9.10
CA GLU A 135 41.70 16.24 -9.28
C GLU A 135 42.01 15.28 -10.43
N ALA A 136 41.31 14.15 -10.52
CA ALA A 136 41.51 13.20 -11.60
C ALA A 136 41.20 13.78 -12.99
N ILE A 137 40.18 14.65 -13.10
CA ILE A 137 39.90 15.38 -14.34
C ILE A 137 41.05 16.32 -14.68
N ILE A 138 41.53 17.10 -13.70
CA ILE A 138 42.66 18.04 -13.91
C ILE A 138 43.90 17.27 -14.38
N ASP A 139 44.25 16.16 -13.72
CA ASP A 139 45.40 15.33 -14.07
C ASP A 139 45.26 14.73 -15.48
N ALA A 140 44.07 14.23 -15.83
CA ALA A 140 43.80 13.65 -17.15
C ALA A 140 43.85 14.71 -18.27
N VAL A 141 43.39 15.94 -17.98
CA VAL A 141 43.49 17.09 -18.89
C VAL A 141 44.94 17.50 -19.08
N LEU A 142 45.72 17.62 -18.00
CA LEU A 142 47.15 17.98 -18.05
C LEU A 142 47.98 16.94 -18.82
N ARG A 143 47.67 15.65 -18.65
CA ARG A 143 48.34 14.54 -19.35
C ARG A 143 47.86 14.33 -20.79
N GLY A 144 46.91 15.15 -21.28
CA GLY A 144 46.42 15.08 -22.67
C GLY A 144 45.71 13.77 -23.01
N GLN A 145 45.03 13.13 -22.05
CA GLN A 145 44.38 11.83 -22.22
C GLN A 145 43.06 11.94 -23.02
N ALA A 146 43.15 12.20 -24.32
CA ALA A 146 42.02 12.44 -25.21
C ALA A 146 41.09 11.23 -25.47
N GLN A 147 41.37 10.05 -24.88
CA GLN A 147 40.53 8.85 -24.96
C GLN A 147 39.76 8.56 -23.66
N THR A 148 39.78 9.51 -22.73
CA THR A 148 39.16 9.39 -21.42
C THR A 148 37.84 10.14 -21.39
N ALA A 149 36.77 9.41 -21.08
CA ALA A 149 35.49 9.97 -20.69
C ALA A 149 35.39 10.06 -19.16
N VAL A 150 34.47 10.89 -18.70
CA VAL A 150 34.21 11.16 -17.29
C VAL A 150 32.71 11.04 -17.05
N ILE A 151 32.31 10.26 -16.05
CA ILE A 151 30.92 10.18 -15.59
C ILE A 151 30.71 11.11 -14.39
N GLY A 152 29.66 11.93 -14.46
CA GLY A 152 29.30 12.82 -13.34
C GLY A 152 28.18 13.80 -13.68
N SER A 153 27.91 14.74 -12.77
CA SER A 153 26.87 15.74 -12.99
C SER A 153 27.22 16.68 -14.14
N GLU A 154 26.24 17.07 -14.96
CA GLU A 154 26.43 17.98 -16.09
C GLU A 154 27.13 19.29 -15.70
N LYS A 155 26.76 19.85 -14.54
CA LYS A 155 27.36 21.09 -14.00
C LYS A 155 28.87 20.94 -13.76
N MET A 156 29.30 19.82 -13.19
CA MET A 156 30.71 19.53 -12.93
C MET A 156 31.48 19.33 -14.24
N LEU A 157 30.90 18.62 -15.21
CA LEU A 157 31.52 18.40 -16.51
C LEU A 157 31.75 19.73 -17.24
N LYS A 158 30.73 20.60 -17.27
CA LYS A 158 30.84 21.95 -17.85
C LYS A 158 31.86 22.83 -17.12
N LYS A 159 31.91 22.79 -15.78
CA LYS A 159 32.88 23.53 -14.96
C LYS A 159 34.33 23.26 -15.37
N HIS A 160 34.64 22.02 -15.75
CA HIS A 160 35.98 21.60 -16.18
C HIS A 160 36.17 21.61 -17.70
N GLY A 161 35.25 22.22 -18.46
CA GLY A 161 35.35 22.36 -19.92
C GLY A 161 35.21 21.04 -20.69
N LEU A 162 34.65 19.99 -20.09
CA LEU A 162 34.43 18.70 -20.75
C LEU A 162 33.26 18.82 -21.73
N LYS A 163 33.42 18.26 -22.94
CA LYS A 163 32.33 18.19 -23.91
C LYS A 163 31.40 17.06 -23.54
N ILE A 164 30.13 17.38 -23.28
CA ILE A 164 29.10 16.37 -22.99
C ILE A 164 28.79 15.59 -24.27
N ILE A 165 28.84 14.28 -24.18
CA ILE A 165 28.49 13.35 -25.28
C ILE A 165 27.11 12.74 -25.06
N GLU A 166 26.76 12.47 -23.80
CA GLU A 166 25.50 11.82 -23.41
C GLU A 166 24.97 12.46 -22.15
N ARG A 167 23.65 12.60 -22.07
CA ARG A 167 22.94 13.20 -20.93
C ARG A 167 22.02 12.16 -20.30
N GLU A 168 21.86 12.27 -18.99
CA GLU A 168 20.86 11.50 -18.22
C GLU A 168 20.99 9.98 -18.42
N ILE A 169 22.23 9.47 -18.41
CA ILE A 169 22.53 8.05 -18.62
C ILE A 169 22.07 7.12 -17.47
N ALA A 170 21.30 7.64 -16.52
CA ALA A 170 20.83 6.94 -15.33
C ALA A 170 19.40 7.39 -15.01
N ASP A 171 18.44 6.92 -15.82
CA ASP A 171 17.02 7.22 -15.63
C ASP A 171 16.52 6.78 -14.26
N HIS A 172 15.51 7.49 -13.73
CA HIS A 172 14.89 7.23 -12.43
C HIS A 172 15.86 7.20 -11.22
N ASN A 173 17.07 7.75 -11.37
CA ASN A 173 18.06 7.82 -10.31
C ASN A 173 17.72 8.92 -9.30
N ARG A 174 17.41 8.52 -8.07
CA ARG A 174 17.02 9.41 -6.98
C ARG A 174 17.76 9.02 -5.72
N THR A 175 18.21 10.02 -4.96
CA THR A 175 18.79 9.84 -3.63
C THR A 175 17.86 10.41 -2.58
N ARG A 176 17.53 9.60 -1.57
CA ARG A 176 16.81 10.01 -0.36
C ARG A 176 17.82 10.39 0.72
N PHE A 177 17.65 11.59 1.24
CA PHE A 177 18.40 12.13 2.36
C PHE A 177 17.50 12.18 3.60
N ALA A 178 18.03 11.66 4.71
CA ALA A 178 17.44 11.84 6.03
C ALA A 178 17.81 13.23 6.58
N VAL A 179 16.81 13.99 6.99
CA VAL A 179 16.99 15.19 7.80
C VAL A 179 16.99 14.76 9.26
N LEU A 180 18.07 15.04 9.97
CA LEU A 180 18.18 14.80 11.40
C LEU A 180 18.00 16.09 12.19
N GLY A 181 17.31 16.00 13.32
CA GLY A 181 17.06 17.10 14.25
C GLY A 181 16.87 16.59 15.67
N LYS A 182 16.48 17.48 16.59
CA LYS A 182 16.41 17.15 18.04
C LYS A 182 15.02 16.82 18.56
N LYS A 183 13.99 17.11 17.76
CA LYS A 183 12.60 16.98 18.17
C LYS A 183 11.84 16.21 17.10
N ILE A 184 11.11 15.18 17.52
CA ILE A 184 10.19 14.45 16.66
C ILE A 184 9.10 15.44 16.19
N PRO A 185 8.86 15.54 14.87
CA PRO A 185 7.81 16.39 14.32
C PRO A 185 6.41 15.96 14.81
N ALA A 186 5.43 16.85 14.63
CA ALA A 186 4.04 16.49 14.87
C ALA A 186 3.54 15.54 13.78
N ARG A 187 2.62 14.64 14.13
CA ARG A 187 1.96 13.73 13.20
C ARG A 187 1.34 14.49 12.02
N THR A 188 1.66 14.07 10.80
CA THR A 188 1.06 14.59 9.56
C THR A 188 -0.08 13.74 9.05
N GLY A 189 -0.15 12.46 9.46
CA GLY A 189 -1.08 11.46 8.94
C GLY A 189 -0.53 10.68 7.74
N TYR A 190 0.55 11.16 7.12
CA TYR A 190 1.34 10.43 6.14
C TYR A 190 2.78 10.32 6.63
N ASP A 191 2.97 9.56 7.70
CA ASP A 191 4.24 9.45 8.41
C ASP A 191 4.87 8.07 8.25
N SER A 192 6.17 7.99 8.49
CA SER A 192 6.87 6.73 8.73
C SER A 192 7.67 6.80 10.02
N THR A 193 7.78 5.65 10.67
CA THR A 193 8.52 5.47 11.92
C THR A 193 9.66 4.51 11.68
N ALA A 194 10.89 4.99 11.90
CA ALA A 194 12.11 4.21 11.77
C ALA A 194 12.56 3.70 13.14
N ILE A 195 12.77 2.39 13.24
CA ILE A 195 13.14 1.70 14.47
C ILE A 195 14.32 0.78 14.15
N ILE A 196 15.26 0.70 15.08
CA ILE A 196 16.35 -0.26 15.03
C ILE A 196 16.36 -1.09 16.30
N THR A 197 16.64 -2.38 16.16
CA THR A 197 16.83 -3.25 17.32
C THR A 197 18.24 -3.07 17.88
N ARG A 198 18.43 -3.40 19.15
CA ARG A 198 19.75 -3.82 19.64
C ARG A 198 20.12 -5.17 19.03
N PRO A 199 21.39 -5.61 19.12
CA PRO A 199 21.77 -6.96 18.70
C PRO A 199 20.97 -8.01 19.51
N LEU A 200 20.06 -8.70 18.83
CA LEU A 200 19.07 -9.59 19.43
C LEU A 200 19.65 -10.97 19.69
N SER A 201 19.20 -11.60 20.77
CA SER A 201 19.47 -13.02 21.01
C SER A 201 18.70 -13.88 20.00
N ASP A 202 19.37 -14.86 19.41
CA ASP A 202 18.78 -15.66 18.34
C ASP A 202 17.68 -16.60 18.87
N ARG A 203 16.58 -16.68 18.11
CA ARG A 203 15.43 -17.56 18.38
C ARG A 203 14.76 -17.90 17.05
N VAL A 204 14.41 -19.17 16.87
CA VAL A 204 13.69 -19.64 15.68
C VAL A 204 12.40 -18.82 15.51
N GLY A 205 12.21 -18.27 14.31
CA GLY A 205 11.02 -17.50 13.96
C GLY A 205 11.00 -16.04 14.47
N LEU A 206 12.03 -15.57 15.17
CA LEU A 206 12.03 -14.23 15.80
C LEU A 206 11.69 -13.11 14.81
N LEU A 207 12.33 -13.09 13.64
CA LEU A 207 12.06 -12.07 12.62
C LEU A 207 10.62 -12.16 12.12
N VAL A 208 10.10 -13.37 11.85
CA VAL A 208 8.73 -13.57 11.40
C VAL A 208 7.72 -13.07 12.45
N ASP A 209 7.96 -13.36 13.72
CA ASP A 209 7.13 -12.89 14.82
C ASP A 209 7.13 -11.35 14.91
N ILE A 210 8.29 -10.70 14.74
CA ILE A 210 8.40 -9.24 14.70
C ILE A 210 7.56 -8.67 13.54
N LEU A 211 7.72 -9.20 12.32
CA LEU A 211 6.99 -8.72 11.14
C LEU A 211 5.47 -8.98 11.23
N ASN A 212 5.06 -10.05 11.90
CA ASN A 212 3.67 -10.39 12.11
C ASN A 212 2.93 -9.37 12.99
N GLU A 213 3.61 -8.75 13.96
CA GLU A 213 2.98 -7.73 14.82
C GLU A 213 2.56 -6.48 14.04
N PHE A 214 3.34 -6.07 13.04
CA PHE A 214 2.96 -5.00 12.11
C PHE A 214 1.81 -5.44 11.20
N THR A 215 1.96 -6.62 10.59
CA THR A 215 0.99 -7.16 9.62
C THR A 215 -0.41 -7.32 10.21
N ARG A 216 -0.53 -7.90 11.42
CA ARG A 216 -1.81 -8.12 12.11
C ARG A 216 -2.53 -6.81 12.46
N ARG A 217 -1.81 -5.70 12.55
CA ARG A 217 -2.34 -4.36 12.81
C ARG A 217 -2.58 -3.55 11.53
N GLY A 218 -2.34 -4.13 10.36
CA GLY A 218 -2.45 -3.46 9.07
C GLY A 218 -1.39 -2.38 8.85
N ILE A 219 -0.24 -2.50 9.51
CA ILE A 219 0.89 -1.57 9.33
C ILE A 219 1.79 -2.10 8.21
N SER A 220 2.03 -1.29 7.19
CA SER A 220 2.96 -1.62 6.11
C SER A 220 4.40 -1.39 6.55
N ILE A 221 5.29 -2.31 6.19
CA ILE A 221 6.73 -2.13 6.33
C ILE A 221 7.27 -1.56 5.03
N LEU A 222 7.93 -0.41 5.12
CA LEU A 222 8.42 0.38 4.00
C LEU A 222 9.86 0.03 3.62
N ASP A 223 10.70 -0.24 4.62
CA ASP A 223 12.06 -0.73 4.44
C ASP A 223 12.39 -1.68 5.60
N LEU A 224 13.12 -2.75 5.28
CA LEU A 224 13.58 -3.76 6.23
C LEU A 224 15.01 -4.11 5.87
N ARG A 225 15.91 -3.96 6.84
CA ARG A 225 17.31 -4.35 6.69
C ARG A 225 17.72 -5.18 7.89
N SER A 226 18.59 -6.15 7.65
CA SER A 226 19.22 -6.93 8.70
C SER A 226 20.72 -7.01 8.45
N GLU A 227 21.50 -6.88 9.52
CA GLU A 227 22.92 -7.20 9.51
C GLU A 227 23.33 -7.87 10.83
N ASN A 228 24.51 -8.48 10.84
CA ASN A 228 25.08 -9.00 12.07
C ASN A 228 25.97 -7.93 12.70
N ASP A 229 25.74 -7.63 13.98
CA ASP A 229 26.58 -6.70 14.73
C ASP A 229 28.03 -7.19 14.74
N ILE A 230 28.97 -6.30 14.41
CA ILE A 230 30.38 -6.66 14.19
C ILE A 230 31.00 -7.30 15.45
N ARG A 231 30.61 -6.83 16.64
CA ARG A 231 31.20 -7.26 17.92
C ARG A 231 30.57 -8.54 18.47
N THR A 232 29.25 -8.62 18.46
CA THR A 232 28.49 -9.71 19.09
C THR A 232 28.08 -10.79 18.10
N GLN A 233 28.17 -10.53 16.79
CA GLN A 233 27.66 -11.37 15.70
C GLN A 233 26.16 -11.68 15.81
N LYS A 234 25.44 -10.96 16.69
CA LYS A 234 23.99 -11.07 16.88
C LYS A 234 23.25 -10.26 15.82
N LEU A 235 22.05 -10.71 15.50
CA LEU A 235 21.20 -10.09 14.49
C LEU A 235 20.74 -8.69 14.94
N GLN A 236 20.92 -7.70 14.07
CA GLN A 236 20.34 -6.38 14.23
C GLN A 236 19.39 -6.10 13.07
N VAL A 237 18.21 -5.56 13.38
CA VAL A 237 17.16 -5.31 12.40
C VAL A 237 16.79 -3.82 12.41
N TYR A 238 16.77 -3.21 11.23
CA TYR A 238 16.20 -1.90 10.98
C TYR A 238 14.84 -2.09 10.30
N ILE A 239 13.82 -1.39 10.79
CA ILE A 239 12.46 -1.41 10.27
C ILE A 239 11.99 0.04 10.11
N GLU A 240 11.60 0.41 8.90
CA GLU A 240 10.80 1.60 8.64
C GLU A 240 9.36 1.16 8.40
N ALA A 241 8.43 1.59 9.25
CA ALA A 241 7.02 1.21 9.19
C ALA A 241 6.13 2.44 8.93
N GLU A 242 4.97 2.23 8.29
CA GLU A 242 3.97 3.26 8.07
C GLU A 242 3.26 3.67 9.37
N GLY A 243 3.11 4.98 9.58
CA GLY A 243 2.45 5.55 10.75
C GLY A 243 3.39 6.34 11.65
N HIS A 244 2.81 7.14 12.53
CA HIS A 244 3.53 7.96 13.48
C HIS A 244 3.73 7.24 14.83
N ILE A 245 4.76 7.61 15.61
CA ILE A 245 5.01 7.03 16.94
C ILE A 245 3.88 7.31 17.94
N GLU A 246 3.06 8.32 17.68
CA GLU A 246 1.86 8.65 18.46
C GLU A 246 0.65 7.78 18.07
N ASP A 247 0.71 7.03 16.97
CA ASP A 247 -0.38 6.18 16.56
C ASP A 247 -0.49 4.94 17.45
N ILE A 248 -1.71 4.71 17.97
CA ILE A 248 -2.01 3.62 18.89
C ILE A 248 -1.58 2.23 18.37
N ASN A 249 -1.67 2.01 17.06
CA ASN A 249 -1.28 0.74 16.45
C ASN A 249 0.25 0.55 16.44
N ILE A 250 1.02 1.62 16.21
CA ILE A 250 2.49 1.60 16.24
C ILE A 250 2.95 1.38 17.68
N GLN A 251 2.41 2.13 18.64
CA GLN A 251 2.74 1.96 20.07
C GLN A 251 2.47 0.52 20.54
N LYS A 252 1.29 -0.03 20.22
CA LYS A 252 0.94 -1.41 20.54
C LYS A 252 1.83 -2.44 19.85
N ALA A 253 2.28 -2.17 18.63
CA ALA A 253 3.20 -3.06 17.92
C ALA A 253 4.55 -3.10 18.63
N ILE A 254 5.14 -1.93 18.91
CA ILE A 254 6.42 -1.78 19.63
C ILE A 254 6.35 -2.46 21.00
N ASP A 255 5.32 -2.15 21.80
CA ASP A 255 5.11 -2.74 23.13
C ASP A 255 5.02 -4.27 23.08
N THR A 256 4.32 -4.82 22.08
CA THR A 256 4.14 -6.27 21.96
C THR A 256 5.43 -6.95 21.50
N ILE A 257 6.15 -6.33 20.56
CA ILE A 257 7.43 -6.83 20.08
C ILE A 257 8.42 -6.90 21.24
N GLU A 258 8.54 -5.83 22.03
CA GLU A 258 9.48 -5.77 23.14
C GLU A 258 9.12 -6.76 24.26
N LYS A 259 7.86 -6.75 24.72
CA LYS A 259 7.44 -7.52 25.90
C LYS A 259 7.14 -8.99 25.64
N LYS A 260 6.62 -9.34 24.45
CA LYS A 260 6.15 -10.70 24.15
C LYS A 260 7.00 -11.44 23.13
N VAL A 261 7.46 -10.75 22.09
CA VAL A 261 8.18 -11.39 20.97
C VAL A 261 9.67 -11.55 21.26
N VAL A 262 10.33 -10.45 21.63
CA VAL A 262 11.77 -10.42 21.93
C VAL A 262 12.02 -10.73 23.39
N GLN A 263 11.17 -10.25 24.30
CA GLN A 263 11.30 -10.45 25.76
C GLN A 263 12.59 -9.88 26.34
N GLU A 264 13.12 -8.83 25.71
CA GLU A 264 14.27 -8.06 26.17
C GLU A 264 13.86 -6.59 26.32
N HIS A 265 14.07 -6.01 27.50
CA HIS A 265 13.75 -4.61 27.76
C HIS A 265 14.62 -3.66 26.95
N ASP A 266 14.02 -2.57 26.48
CA ASP A 266 14.64 -1.51 25.70
C ASP A 266 15.32 -2.00 24.40
N CYS A 267 14.93 -3.17 23.88
CA CYS A 267 15.56 -3.76 22.71
C CYS A 267 15.25 -2.99 21.41
N LEU A 268 14.13 -2.28 21.35
CA LEU A 268 13.77 -1.42 20.24
C LEU A 268 14.20 0.02 20.51
N LYS A 269 14.83 0.65 19.52
CA LYS A 269 15.26 2.05 19.58
C LYS A 269 14.64 2.83 18.43
N LEU A 270 13.91 3.87 18.80
CA LEU A 270 13.32 4.82 17.88
C LEU A 270 14.42 5.67 17.26
N LEU A 271 14.54 5.62 15.94
CA LEU A 271 15.42 6.51 15.18
C LEU A 271 14.69 7.80 14.76
N GLY A 272 13.38 7.75 14.59
CA GLY A 272 12.56 8.92 14.31
C GLY A 272 11.16 8.55 13.84
N SER A 273 10.27 9.54 13.84
CA SER A 273 8.94 9.45 13.26
C SER A 273 8.72 10.74 12.47
N PHE A 274 8.48 10.65 11.17
CA PHE A 274 8.66 11.77 10.25
C PHE A 274 7.77 11.66 9.01
N PRO A 275 7.54 12.75 8.28
CA PRO A 275 6.75 12.73 7.05
C PRO A 275 7.34 11.73 6.05
N ARG A 276 6.49 10.80 5.59
CA ARG A 276 6.84 9.79 4.60
C ARG A 276 6.99 10.46 3.23
N VAL A 277 7.94 9.97 2.45
CA VAL A 277 8.06 10.34 1.03
C VAL A 277 7.82 9.10 0.17
N ASP A 278 6.85 9.20 -0.75
CA ASP A 278 6.63 8.14 -1.73
C ASP A 278 7.68 8.24 -2.83
N MET A 279 8.38 7.13 -3.07
CA MET A 279 9.32 7.03 -4.19
C MET A 279 8.59 6.71 -5.51
N ARG A 280 7.32 6.30 -5.44
CA ARG A 280 6.45 6.06 -6.60
C ARG A 280 5.90 7.39 -7.13
N VAL A 281 5.72 7.47 -8.44
CA VAL A 281 5.02 8.61 -9.06
C VAL A 281 3.53 8.33 -8.99
N LYS A 282 2.80 9.11 -8.17
CA LYS A 282 1.33 9.11 -8.13
C LYS A 282 0.80 9.97 -9.27
N GLN A 283 -0.11 9.40 -10.06
CA GLN A 283 -0.82 10.13 -11.11
C GLN A 283 -2.07 10.80 -10.53
N ILE A 284 -2.71 10.18 -9.53
CA ILE A 284 -3.84 10.77 -8.82
C ILE A 284 -3.31 11.65 -7.69
N LYS A 285 -3.74 12.91 -7.65
CA LYS A 285 -3.40 13.82 -6.54
C LYS A 285 -4.51 13.85 -5.49
N SER A 286 -5.76 13.75 -5.95
CA SER A 286 -6.93 13.91 -5.10
C SER A 286 -8.11 13.03 -5.52
N PHE A 287 -8.82 12.54 -4.51
CA PHE A 287 -10.02 11.73 -4.63
C PHE A 287 -11.23 12.45 -4.09
N GLY A 288 -12.32 12.40 -4.83
CA GLY A 288 -13.60 12.97 -4.46
C GLY A 288 -14.63 11.90 -4.18
N PHE A 289 -15.25 11.89 -3.01
CA PHE A 289 -16.31 10.94 -2.69
C PHE A 289 -17.68 11.60 -2.79
N ILE A 290 -18.56 11.01 -3.60
CA ILE A 290 -19.99 11.26 -3.56
C ILE A 290 -20.59 10.22 -2.61
N GLY A 291 -20.91 10.67 -1.40
CA GLY A 291 -21.35 9.85 -0.29
C GLY A 291 -20.46 10.04 0.94
N THR A 292 -21.08 10.33 2.09
CA THR A 292 -20.41 10.46 3.40
C THR A 292 -20.68 9.23 4.29
N GLY A 293 -20.83 8.05 3.68
CA GLY A 293 -21.09 6.81 4.40
C GLY A 293 -19.88 6.36 5.23
N ALA A 294 -20.08 5.34 6.08
CA ALA A 294 -19.00 4.74 6.84
C ALA A 294 -17.92 4.15 5.91
N MET A 295 -18.32 3.58 4.77
CA MET A 295 -17.38 3.04 3.77
C MET A 295 -16.60 4.15 3.05
N SER A 296 -17.23 5.26 2.69
CA SER A 296 -16.53 6.41 2.11
C SER A 296 -15.45 6.94 3.04
N ARG A 297 -15.76 7.12 4.34
CA ARG A 297 -14.77 7.49 5.36
C ARG A 297 -13.68 6.44 5.53
N TRP A 298 -14.04 5.16 5.41
CA TRP A 298 -13.10 4.06 5.54
C TRP A 298 -12.04 4.07 4.45
N PHE A 299 -12.44 4.25 3.18
CA PHE A 299 -11.53 4.39 2.05
C PHE A 299 -10.77 5.72 2.09
N ALA A 300 -11.47 6.83 2.33
CA ALA A 300 -10.86 8.16 2.41
C ALA A 300 -9.70 8.20 3.40
N LYS A 301 -9.90 7.71 4.63
CA LYS A 301 -8.83 7.64 5.64
C LYS A 301 -7.60 6.86 5.16
N ARG A 302 -7.79 5.80 4.38
CA ARG A 302 -6.68 4.96 3.89
C ARG A 302 -5.96 5.59 2.71
N LEU A 303 -6.70 6.29 1.84
CA LEU A 303 -6.09 7.12 0.79
C LEU A 303 -5.33 8.31 1.41
N GLU A 304 -5.84 8.92 2.46
CA GLU A 304 -5.14 9.97 3.21
C GLU A 304 -3.86 9.45 3.87
N ASN A 305 -3.91 8.27 4.48
CA ASN A 305 -2.73 7.56 4.99
C ASN A 305 -1.75 7.12 3.89
N GLU A 306 -2.17 7.17 2.63
CA GLU A 306 -1.32 6.99 1.48
C GLU A 306 -0.83 8.32 0.91
N GLY A 307 -1.19 9.46 1.50
CA GLY A 307 -0.76 10.80 1.10
C GLY A 307 -1.57 11.38 -0.05
N TYR A 308 -2.76 10.85 -0.32
CA TYR A 308 -3.71 11.46 -1.25
C TYR A 308 -4.59 12.50 -0.53
N THR A 309 -4.98 13.56 -1.22
CA THR A 309 -6.02 14.46 -0.70
C THR A 309 -7.38 13.84 -0.94
N THR A 310 -8.28 13.87 0.05
CA THR A 310 -9.66 13.39 -0.16
C THR A 310 -10.71 14.43 0.22
N ILE A 311 -11.80 14.47 -0.54
CA ILE A 311 -12.92 15.38 -0.31
C ILE A 311 -14.20 14.54 -0.26
N LEU A 312 -14.86 14.47 0.90
CA LEU A 312 -16.14 13.77 1.04
C LEU A 312 -17.31 14.75 0.90
N THR A 313 -18.21 14.45 -0.02
CA THR A 313 -19.42 15.25 -0.25
C THR A 313 -20.68 14.43 -0.01
N GLY A 314 -21.72 15.08 0.48
CA GLY A 314 -23.02 14.51 0.78
C GLY A 314 -24.11 15.56 0.69
N ARG A 315 -25.33 15.23 1.15
CA ARG A 315 -26.47 16.16 1.10
C ARG A 315 -26.27 17.44 1.92
N ASN A 316 -25.48 17.34 2.99
CA ASN A 316 -25.27 18.42 3.96
C ASN A 316 -23.80 18.86 4.04
N SER A 317 -22.97 18.51 3.05
CA SER A 317 -21.57 18.96 3.03
C SER A 317 -21.48 20.41 2.59
N ARG A 318 -20.48 21.13 3.11
CA ARG A 318 -20.20 22.52 2.72
C ARG A 318 -19.88 22.65 1.23
N ILE A 319 -19.13 21.69 0.70
CA ILE A 319 -18.79 21.60 -0.73
C ILE A 319 -19.81 20.66 -1.37
N SER A 320 -20.43 21.11 -2.46
CA SER A 320 -21.35 20.28 -3.24
C SER A 320 -20.59 19.24 -4.08
N PRO A 321 -21.22 18.11 -4.47
CA PRO A 321 -20.59 17.17 -5.39
C PRO A 321 -20.12 17.83 -6.70
N GLN A 322 -20.86 18.81 -7.22
CA GLN A 322 -20.51 19.52 -8.46
C GLN A 322 -19.22 20.34 -8.32
N GLU A 323 -19.06 21.06 -7.22
CA GLU A 323 -17.83 21.82 -6.95
C GLU A 323 -16.64 20.87 -6.78
N MET A 324 -16.80 19.82 -5.97
CA MET A 324 -15.75 18.83 -5.73
C MET A 324 -15.28 18.15 -7.02
N ILE A 325 -16.19 17.79 -7.93
CA ILE A 325 -15.82 17.12 -9.20
C ILE A 325 -14.82 17.97 -10.00
N SER A 326 -14.90 19.29 -9.91
CA SER A 326 -13.99 20.18 -10.63
C SER A 326 -12.58 20.26 -10.01
N GLU A 327 -12.41 19.78 -8.78
CA GLU A 327 -11.17 19.89 -7.99
C GLU A 327 -10.36 18.59 -7.94
N VAL A 328 -10.95 17.45 -8.35
CA VAL A 328 -10.35 16.11 -8.17
C VAL A 328 -10.00 15.40 -9.48
N GLN A 329 -9.07 14.45 -9.46
CA GLN A 329 -8.77 13.60 -10.62
C GLN A 329 -9.64 12.34 -10.66
N ALA A 330 -10.02 11.81 -9.50
CA ALA A 330 -10.80 10.58 -9.41
C ALA A 330 -12.02 10.77 -8.50
N VAL A 331 -13.20 10.47 -9.03
CA VAL A 331 -14.49 10.57 -8.34
C VAL A 331 -14.97 9.17 -7.97
N LEU A 332 -15.22 8.94 -6.69
CA LEU A 332 -15.76 7.72 -6.13
C LEU A 332 -17.24 7.92 -5.80
N ILE A 333 -18.11 7.09 -6.36
CA ILE A 333 -19.52 7.02 -5.95
C ILE A 333 -19.67 5.89 -4.95
N CYS A 334 -19.98 6.24 -3.70
CA CYS A 334 -20.20 5.30 -2.60
C CYS A 334 -21.47 5.70 -1.84
N VAL A 335 -22.61 5.33 -2.41
CA VAL A 335 -23.96 5.66 -1.95
C VAL A 335 -24.80 4.38 -1.82
N PRO A 336 -26.00 4.44 -1.20
CA PRO A 336 -26.89 3.28 -1.14
C PRO A 336 -27.18 2.74 -2.56
N ILE A 337 -27.29 1.41 -2.70
CA ILE A 337 -27.38 0.73 -4.00
C ILE A 337 -28.54 1.30 -4.83
N SER A 338 -29.67 1.54 -4.16
CA SER A 338 -30.88 2.10 -4.74
C SER A 338 -30.71 3.51 -5.33
N ALA A 339 -29.69 4.26 -4.91
CA ALA A 339 -29.41 5.62 -5.35
C ALA A 339 -28.29 5.70 -6.40
N THR A 340 -27.46 4.67 -6.56
CA THR A 340 -26.24 4.70 -7.37
C THR A 340 -26.49 5.17 -8.80
N THR A 341 -27.43 4.54 -9.52
CA THR A 341 -27.76 4.88 -10.91
C THR A 341 -28.23 6.33 -11.06
N ALA A 342 -29.08 6.81 -10.15
CA ALA A 342 -29.59 8.19 -10.17
C ALA A 342 -28.45 9.20 -9.94
N ILE A 343 -27.52 8.87 -9.04
CA ILE A 343 -26.34 9.70 -8.74
C ILE A 343 -25.37 9.72 -9.93
N ILE A 344 -25.14 8.57 -10.59
CA ILE A 344 -24.35 8.50 -11.83
C ILE A 344 -24.98 9.38 -12.91
N LYS A 345 -26.30 9.28 -13.16
CA LYS A 345 -26.98 10.13 -14.16
C LYS A 345 -26.88 11.62 -13.84
N LYS A 346 -26.95 11.97 -12.55
CA LYS A 346 -26.91 13.36 -12.11
C LYS A 346 -25.52 14.00 -12.24
N PHE A 347 -24.47 13.26 -11.90
CA PHE A 347 -23.12 13.84 -11.77
C PHE A 347 -22.13 13.35 -12.84
N GLY A 348 -22.38 12.20 -13.46
CA GLY A 348 -21.58 11.65 -14.55
C GLY A 348 -21.30 12.65 -15.68
N PRO A 349 -22.31 13.40 -16.18
CA PRO A 349 -22.10 14.41 -17.22
C PRO A 349 -21.18 15.58 -16.83
N LEU A 350 -20.87 15.74 -15.54
CA LEU A 350 -20.00 16.83 -15.05
C LEU A 350 -18.52 16.44 -15.03
N LEU A 351 -18.21 15.15 -15.17
CA LEU A 351 -16.83 14.70 -15.29
C LEU A 351 -16.25 15.09 -16.65
N LYS A 352 -14.98 15.46 -16.64
CA LYS A 352 -14.21 15.91 -17.80
C LYS A 352 -13.22 14.83 -18.24
N ASP A 353 -12.81 14.89 -19.50
CA ASP A 353 -11.74 14.04 -20.02
C ASP A 353 -10.47 14.17 -19.16
N GLY A 354 -9.80 13.05 -18.90
CA GLY A 354 -8.68 13.01 -17.96
C GLY A 354 -9.11 12.99 -16.48
N GLN A 355 -10.34 12.57 -16.19
CA GLN A 355 -10.78 12.17 -14.84
C GLN A 355 -11.19 10.70 -14.82
N ALA A 356 -11.28 10.11 -13.63
CA ALA A 356 -11.80 8.77 -13.43
C ALA A 356 -13.10 8.76 -12.62
N LEU A 357 -14.02 7.89 -12.99
CA LEU A 357 -15.20 7.51 -12.22
C LEU A 357 -15.04 6.08 -11.71
N ILE A 358 -14.87 5.95 -10.39
CA ILE A 358 -14.75 4.66 -9.70
C ILE A 358 -16.05 4.40 -8.94
N LEU A 359 -16.75 3.33 -9.30
CA LEU A 359 -18.01 2.95 -8.70
C LEU A 359 -17.76 1.99 -7.54
N LEU A 360 -17.96 2.44 -6.30
CA LEU A 360 -17.99 1.58 -5.12
C LEU A 360 -19.41 1.06 -4.91
N ALA A 361 -19.81 0.06 -5.71
CA ALA A 361 -21.19 -0.38 -5.83
C ALA A 361 -21.33 -1.90 -5.78
N GLY A 362 -22.47 -2.37 -5.27
CA GLY A 362 -22.81 -3.80 -5.18
C GLY A 362 -23.58 -4.37 -6.39
N GLU A 363 -23.85 -3.56 -7.40
CA GLU A 363 -24.51 -3.94 -8.66
C GLU A 363 -23.70 -3.35 -9.82
N SER A 364 -23.36 -4.17 -10.82
CA SER A 364 -22.37 -3.83 -11.82
C SER A 364 -22.94 -3.52 -13.19
N GLU A 365 -23.86 -4.31 -13.72
CA GLU A 365 -24.26 -4.18 -15.12
C GLU A 365 -24.94 -2.84 -15.41
N ILE A 366 -25.98 -2.52 -14.62
CA ILE A 366 -26.75 -1.28 -14.78
C ILE A 366 -25.88 -0.05 -14.48
N THR A 367 -25.03 -0.13 -13.45
CA THR A 367 -24.24 1.02 -12.99
C THR A 367 -23.14 1.37 -13.98
N ILE A 368 -22.42 0.38 -14.51
CA ILE A 368 -21.40 0.58 -15.55
C ILE A 368 -22.02 1.08 -16.85
N ASN A 369 -23.11 0.46 -17.31
CA ASN A 369 -23.79 0.88 -18.54
C ASN A 369 -24.26 2.33 -18.43
N THR A 370 -24.86 2.70 -17.31
CA THR A 370 -25.27 4.08 -17.04
C THR A 370 -24.06 5.02 -17.05
N ALA A 371 -22.96 4.64 -16.42
CA ALA A 371 -21.74 5.47 -16.38
C ALA A 371 -21.14 5.68 -17.77
N LEU A 372 -21.08 4.63 -18.60
CA LEU A 372 -20.60 4.72 -19.97
C LEU A 372 -21.48 5.59 -20.86
N GLU A 373 -22.81 5.56 -20.65
CA GLU A 373 -23.78 6.36 -21.40
C GLU A 373 -23.68 7.86 -21.10
N VAL A 374 -23.48 8.24 -19.83
CA VAL A 374 -23.61 9.64 -19.40
C VAL A 374 -22.28 10.40 -19.27
N THR A 375 -21.14 9.74 -19.46
CA THR A 375 -19.79 10.35 -19.35
C THR A 375 -19.10 10.41 -20.72
N SER A 376 -18.26 11.42 -20.95
CA SER A 376 -17.48 11.56 -22.18
C SER A 376 -16.42 10.47 -22.35
N GLN A 377 -16.00 10.15 -23.58
CA GLN A 377 -15.07 9.05 -23.87
C GLN A 377 -13.72 9.13 -23.14
N GLY A 378 -13.24 10.34 -22.79
CA GLY A 378 -11.98 10.53 -22.07
C GLY A 378 -12.07 10.37 -20.56
N VAL A 379 -13.25 10.04 -20.00
CA VAL A 379 -13.39 9.69 -18.57
C VAL A 379 -13.07 8.22 -18.37
N GLU A 380 -12.19 7.88 -17.45
CA GLU A 380 -11.94 6.48 -17.10
C GLU A 380 -13.08 5.92 -16.25
N ILE A 381 -13.43 4.64 -16.43
CA ILE A 381 -14.50 3.99 -15.65
C ILE A 381 -14.06 2.63 -15.15
N MET A 382 -14.28 2.37 -13.87
CA MET A 382 -14.09 1.07 -13.23
C MET A 382 -15.12 0.89 -12.11
N LEU A 383 -15.55 -0.34 -11.89
CA LEU A 383 -16.32 -0.70 -10.70
C LEU A 383 -15.49 -1.56 -9.76
N VAL A 384 -15.66 -1.30 -8.48
CA VAL A 384 -15.01 -2.02 -7.39
C VAL A 384 -16.08 -2.35 -6.35
N HIS A 385 -16.28 -3.64 -6.09
CA HIS A 385 -17.14 -4.12 -5.04
C HIS A 385 -16.30 -4.74 -3.92
N ASN A 386 -16.10 -3.99 -2.84
CA ASN A 386 -15.43 -4.49 -1.64
C ASN A 386 -16.37 -5.44 -0.86
N LEU A 387 -15.97 -6.71 -0.68
CA LEU A 387 -16.79 -7.71 0.03
C LEU A 387 -16.54 -7.70 1.54
N TRP A 388 -16.40 -6.51 2.11
CA TRP A 388 -16.24 -6.29 3.55
C TRP A 388 -16.96 -5.03 4.03
N GLY A 389 -17.38 -5.05 5.29
CA GLY A 389 -18.02 -3.91 5.96
C GLY A 389 -17.03 -2.89 6.54
N PRO A 390 -17.51 -1.69 6.93
CA PRO A 390 -16.67 -0.59 7.40
C PRO A 390 -16.01 -0.83 8.77
N GLN A 391 -16.40 -1.90 9.48
CA GLN A 391 -15.76 -2.34 10.72
C GLN A 391 -14.43 -3.10 10.48
N ALA A 392 -14.12 -3.43 9.22
CA ALA A 392 -12.87 -4.03 8.83
C ALA A 392 -11.65 -3.19 9.29
N ALA A 393 -10.73 -3.77 10.06
CA ALA A 393 -9.47 -3.10 10.39
C ALA A 393 -8.58 -2.95 9.13
N THR A 394 -8.46 -4.03 8.35
CA THR A 394 -7.68 -4.13 7.12
C THR A 394 -8.51 -4.72 5.97
N MET A 395 -8.06 -4.55 4.72
CA MET A 395 -8.54 -5.32 3.55
C MET A 395 -7.63 -6.49 3.18
N LYS A 396 -6.58 -6.75 3.97
CA LYS A 396 -5.73 -7.93 3.81
C LYS A 396 -6.58 -9.21 3.86
N ASP A 397 -6.37 -10.10 2.89
CA ASP A 397 -7.02 -11.40 2.76
C ASP A 397 -8.55 -11.26 2.60
N LYS A 398 -9.00 -10.12 2.06
CA LYS A 398 -10.43 -9.85 1.78
C LYS A 398 -10.69 -9.72 0.31
N ASN A 399 -11.77 -10.35 -0.11
CA ASN A 399 -12.15 -10.40 -1.51
C ASN A 399 -12.68 -9.03 -1.97
N VAL A 400 -12.23 -8.61 -3.14
CA VAL A 400 -12.79 -7.48 -3.88
C VAL A 400 -13.04 -7.92 -5.32
N SER A 401 -14.24 -7.66 -5.82
CA SER A 401 -14.52 -7.85 -7.25
C SER A 401 -14.26 -6.53 -7.98
N VAL A 402 -13.47 -6.61 -9.06
CA VAL A 402 -13.12 -5.48 -9.91
C VAL A 402 -13.64 -5.75 -11.31
N VAL A 403 -14.45 -4.83 -11.81
CA VAL A 403 -14.97 -4.88 -13.18
C VAL A 403 -14.35 -3.74 -13.97
N LYS A 404 -13.37 -4.09 -14.81
CA LYS A 404 -12.75 -3.17 -15.75
C LYS A 404 -13.63 -2.96 -16.97
N THR A 405 -13.59 -1.76 -17.52
CA THR A 405 -14.23 -1.40 -18.78
C THR A 405 -13.16 -1.18 -19.84
N SER A 406 -13.56 -1.06 -21.12
CA SER A 406 -12.66 -0.61 -22.18
C SER A 406 -12.07 0.78 -21.95
N ARG A 407 -12.67 1.56 -21.04
CA ARG A 407 -12.23 2.90 -20.62
C ARG A 407 -11.47 2.89 -19.29
N SER A 408 -11.14 1.74 -18.70
CA SER A 408 -10.26 1.72 -17.52
C SER A 408 -8.82 2.02 -17.93
N GLY A 409 -8.25 3.11 -17.41
CA GLY A 409 -6.90 3.58 -17.76
C GLY A 409 -5.95 3.62 -16.56
N VAL A 410 -5.12 4.66 -16.52
CA VAL A 410 -4.03 4.78 -15.55
C VAL A 410 -4.55 5.08 -14.13
N PHE A 411 -5.59 5.89 -13.99
CA PHE A 411 -6.17 6.22 -12.70
C PHE A 411 -6.91 5.03 -12.09
N CYS A 412 -7.65 4.28 -12.91
CA CYS A 412 -8.25 3.03 -12.48
C CYS A 412 -7.19 2.02 -12.02
N SER A 413 -6.09 1.91 -12.77
CA SER A 413 -4.97 1.02 -12.44
C SER A 413 -4.26 1.44 -11.14
N GLU A 414 -4.10 2.74 -10.89
CA GLU A 414 -3.53 3.26 -9.65
C GLU A 414 -4.41 2.97 -8.43
N PHE A 415 -5.74 3.09 -8.56
CA PHE A 415 -6.67 2.72 -7.49
C PHE A 415 -6.69 1.21 -7.23
N GLU A 416 -6.61 0.39 -8.26
CA GLU A 416 -6.49 -1.06 -8.11
C GLU A 416 -5.15 -1.46 -7.44
N ALA A 417 -4.04 -0.80 -7.82
CA ALA A 417 -2.76 -0.99 -7.17
C ALA A 417 -2.80 -0.60 -5.68
N PHE A 418 -3.61 0.40 -5.31
CA PHE A 418 -3.91 0.71 -3.91
C PHE A 418 -4.61 -0.46 -3.20
N LEU A 419 -5.63 -1.08 -3.81
CA LEU A 419 -6.30 -2.26 -3.23
C LEU A 419 -5.32 -3.43 -3.03
N TYR A 420 -4.51 -3.72 -4.06
CA TYR A 420 -3.49 -4.77 -4.02
C TYR A 420 -2.45 -4.51 -2.92
N LYS A 421 -1.96 -3.27 -2.82
CA LYS A 421 -0.98 -2.87 -1.80
C LYS A 421 -1.48 -3.14 -0.37
N HIS A 422 -2.78 -2.94 -0.12
CA HIS A 422 -3.37 -3.20 1.19
C HIS A 422 -3.83 -4.66 1.38
N GLY A 423 -3.47 -5.55 0.46
CA GLY A 423 -3.64 -7.00 0.58
C GLY A 423 -5.02 -7.52 0.20
N ALA A 424 -5.83 -6.75 -0.53
CA ALA A 424 -7.10 -7.24 -1.03
C ALA A 424 -6.87 -8.36 -2.07
N GLU A 425 -7.70 -9.41 -2.02
CA GLU A 425 -7.74 -10.45 -3.04
C GLU A 425 -8.63 -9.98 -4.20
N ILE A 426 -8.00 -9.59 -5.30
CA ILE A 426 -8.67 -8.99 -6.45
C ILE A 426 -9.15 -10.07 -7.41
N TYR A 427 -10.46 -10.09 -7.65
CA TYR A 427 -11.09 -10.93 -8.65
C TYR A 427 -11.61 -10.08 -9.80
N HIS A 428 -11.13 -10.32 -11.02
CA HIS A 428 -11.64 -9.64 -12.20
C HIS A 428 -12.86 -10.36 -12.75
N ASP A 429 -13.99 -9.66 -12.81
CA ASP A 429 -15.24 -10.19 -13.31
C ASP A 429 -15.76 -9.39 -14.50
N SER A 430 -16.60 -10.02 -15.32
CA SER A 430 -17.49 -9.29 -16.22
C SER A 430 -18.68 -8.74 -15.41
N PRO A 431 -19.34 -7.65 -15.85
CA PRO A 431 -20.47 -7.09 -15.12
C PRO A 431 -21.55 -8.14 -14.80
N ARG A 432 -21.88 -8.98 -15.80
CA ARG A 432 -22.86 -10.06 -15.67
C ARG A 432 -22.42 -11.14 -14.66
N LYS A 433 -21.14 -11.56 -14.71
CA LYS A 433 -20.62 -12.58 -13.79
C LYS A 433 -20.61 -12.06 -12.35
N HIS A 434 -20.21 -10.81 -12.14
CA HIS A 434 -20.28 -10.14 -10.84
C HIS A 434 -21.71 -10.21 -10.27
N ASP A 435 -22.71 -9.73 -11.01
CA ASP A 435 -24.09 -9.65 -10.53
C ASP A 435 -24.70 -11.04 -10.25
N LEU A 436 -24.34 -12.04 -11.06
CA LEU A 436 -24.70 -13.45 -10.82
C LEU A 436 -24.11 -13.96 -9.50
N LEU A 437 -22.82 -13.73 -9.25
CA LEU A 437 -22.13 -14.18 -8.04
C LEU A 437 -22.60 -13.44 -6.79
N MET A 438 -23.01 -12.16 -6.90
CA MET A 438 -23.64 -11.44 -5.79
C MET A 438 -25.02 -12.02 -5.45
N GLY A 439 -25.72 -12.57 -6.44
CA GLY A 439 -26.91 -13.39 -6.24
C GLY A 439 -26.68 -14.56 -5.28
N ILE A 440 -25.58 -15.28 -5.46
CA ILE A 440 -25.20 -16.46 -4.65
C ILE A 440 -24.61 -16.06 -3.30
N SER A 441 -23.70 -15.08 -3.27
CA SER A 441 -22.88 -14.79 -2.09
C SER A 441 -23.51 -13.80 -1.10
N GLN A 442 -24.41 -12.93 -1.56
CA GLN A 442 -25.02 -11.89 -0.72
C GLN A 442 -26.53 -12.01 -0.69
N LYS A 443 -27.18 -12.04 -1.87
CA LYS A 443 -28.64 -11.95 -1.97
C LYS A 443 -29.33 -13.18 -1.40
N LEU A 444 -28.95 -14.37 -1.85
CA LEU A 444 -29.56 -15.62 -1.39
C LEU A 444 -29.37 -15.86 0.12
N PRO A 445 -28.15 -15.76 0.70
CA PRO A 445 -27.95 -15.92 2.14
C PRO A 445 -28.76 -14.93 2.99
N THR A 446 -28.89 -13.69 2.51
CA THR A 446 -29.72 -12.67 3.16
C THR A 446 -31.20 -13.05 3.14
N MET A 447 -31.71 -13.50 1.98
CA MET A 447 -33.10 -13.95 1.84
C MET A 447 -33.39 -15.15 2.75
N ILE A 448 -32.49 -16.14 2.80
CA ILE A 448 -32.61 -17.31 3.69
C ILE A 448 -32.65 -16.85 5.15
N SER A 449 -31.74 -15.96 5.56
CA SER A 449 -31.68 -15.45 6.93
C SER A 449 -32.96 -14.71 7.34
N ALA A 450 -33.48 -13.84 6.47
CA ALA A 450 -34.71 -13.10 6.73
C ALA A 450 -35.94 -14.02 6.75
N ALA A 451 -36.01 -15.00 5.83
CA ALA A 451 -37.07 -16.00 5.80
C ALA A 451 -37.06 -16.87 7.06
N LEU A 452 -35.90 -17.35 7.48
CA LEU A 452 -35.72 -18.14 8.70
C LEU A 452 -36.20 -17.37 9.94
N ALA A 453 -35.76 -16.13 10.12
CA ALA A 453 -36.21 -15.28 11.24
C ALA A 453 -37.73 -15.06 11.23
N LYS A 454 -38.31 -14.84 10.04
CA LYS A 454 -39.75 -14.70 9.86
C LYS A 454 -40.49 -15.99 10.25
N THR A 455 -40.01 -17.16 9.84
CA THR A 455 -40.60 -18.46 10.19
C THR A 455 -40.56 -18.70 11.70
N LEU A 456 -39.43 -18.45 12.36
CA LEU A 456 -39.31 -18.59 13.82
C LEU A 456 -40.33 -17.70 14.55
N SER A 457 -40.43 -16.44 14.13
CA SER A 457 -41.42 -15.50 14.68
C SER A 457 -42.87 -15.93 14.42
N GLN A 458 -43.17 -16.52 13.26
CA GLN A 458 -44.51 -17.01 12.93
C GLN A 458 -44.96 -18.20 13.79
N HIS A 459 -44.01 -19.02 14.23
CA HIS A 459 -44.28 -20.20 15.04
C HIS A 459 -44.03 -19.97 16.54
N ASN A 460 -43.74 -18.74 16.97
CA ASN A 460 -43.40 -18.38 18.34
C ASN A 460 -42.24 -19.20 18.93
N ILE A 461 -41.24 -19.52 18.10
CA ILE A 461 -40.02 -20.20 18.53
C ILE A 461 -39.04 -19.13 19.01
N ASP A 462 -38.66 -19.18 20.28
CA ASP A 462 -37.76 -18.20 20.88
C ASP A 462 -36.28 -18.65 20.90
N CYS A 463 -35.41 -17.83 21.49
CA CYS A 463 -33.99 -18.12 21.55
C CYS A 463 -33.66 -19.30 22.48
N ASP A 464 -34.46 -19.54 23.52
CA ASP A 464 -34.26 -20.64 24.47
C ASP A 464 -34.68 -21.97 23.83
N ASP A 465 -35.75 -21.96 23.03
CA ASP A 465 -36.17 -23.09 22.19
C ASP A 465 -35.07 -23.49 21.18
N LEU A 466 -34.45 -22.48 20.54
CA LEU A 466 -33.33 -22.72 19.62
C LEU A 466 -32.13 -23.31 20.35
N ALA A 467 -31.74 -22.72 21.49
CA ALA A 467 -30.55 -23.16 22.23
C ALA A 467 -30.65 -24.62 22.71
N SER A 468 -31.86 -25.08 23.05
CA SER A 468 -32.10 -26.42 23.58
C SER A 468 -32.16 -27.53 22.53
N HIS A 469 -32.49 -27.21 21.27
CA HIS A 469 -32.76 -28.22 20.22
C HIS A 469 -31.90 -28.09 18.96
N THR A 470 -30.90 -27.20 18.97
CA THR A 470 -29.98 -26.98 17.83
C THR A 470 -28.75 -27.87 17.93
N THR A 471 -28.44 -28.62 16.87
CA THR A 471 -27.16 -29.34 16.74
C THR A 471 -26.07 -28.38 16.29
N LEU A 472 -24.78 -28.74 16.46
CA LEU A 472 -23.67 -27.93 15.95
C LEU A 472 -23.85 -27.61 14.45
N THR A 473 -24.35 -28.57 13.66
CA THR A 473 -24.61 -28.39 12.24
C THR A 473 -25.78 -27.43 11.95
N SER A 474 -26.89 -27.50 12.69
CA SER A 474 -28.01 -26.56 12.46
C SER A 474 -27.71 -25.15 13.01
N LEU A 475 -26.75 -25.02 13.94
CA LEU A 475 -26.33 -23.73 14.51
C LEU A 475 -25.70 -22.80 13.46
N TYR A 476 -25.05 -23.32 12.41
CA TYR A 476 -24.47 -22.50 11.34
C TYR A 476 -25.49 -21.56 10.69
N GLY A 477 -26.70 -22.06 10.41
CA GLY A 477 -27.79 -21.26 9.83
C GLY A 477 -28.27 -20.15 10.78
N ILE A 478 -28.38 -20.47 12.07
CA ILE A 478 -28.77 -19.51 13.12
C ILE A 478 -27.70 -18.43 13.28
N LEU A 479 -26.41 -18.78 13.33
CA LEU A 479 -25.31 -17.82 13.45
C LEU A 479 -25.25 -16.87 12.25
N ALA A 480 -25.45 -17.39 11.03
CA ALA A 480 -25.56 -16.57 9.83
C ALA A 480 -26.73 -15.60 9.91
N MET A 481 -27.90 -16.07 10.36
CA MET A 481 -29.09 -15.24 10.58
C MET A 481 -28.84 -14.12 11.59
N VAL A 482 -28.28 -14.44 12.76
CA VAL A 482 -27.96 -13.45 13.81
C VAL A 482 -26.98 -12.40 13.29
N ARG A 483 -25.96 -12.81 12.53
CA ARG A 483 -24.99 -11.89 11.93
C ARG A 483 -25.64 -10.90 10.96
N VAL A 484 -26.61 -11.33 10.17
CA VAL A 484 -27.38 -10.47 9.25
C VAL A 484 -28.25 -9.49 10.04
N HIS A 485 -28.94 -9.96 11.09
CA HIS A 485 -29.83 -9.12 11.90
C HIS A 485 -29.11 -8.15 12.84
N ASN A 486 -27.85 -8.41 13.20
CA ASN A 486 -27.00 -7.51 14.01
C ASN A 486 -26.40 -6.33 13.20
N GLN A 487 -26.82 -6.15 11.95
CA GLN A 487 -26.31 -5.14 11.04
C GLN A 487 -27.42 -4.19 10.60
N ASN A 488 -27.09 -3.16 9.82
CA ASN A 488 -28.08 -2.18 9.37
C ASN A 488 -29.11 -2.86 8.42
N PRO A 489 -30.41 -2.93 8.78
CA PRO A 489 -31.42 -3.61 7.98
C PRO A 489 -31.61 -2.97 6.60
N ARG A 490 -31.33 -1.66 6.46
CA ARG A 490 -31.41 -0.97 5.16
C ARG A 490 -30.44 -1.56 4.14
N THR A 491 -29.21 -1.89 4.55
CA THR A 491 -28.20 -2.46 3.64
C THR A 491 -28.69 -3.79 3.07
N TYR A 492 -29.20 -4.67 3.92
CA TYR A 492 -29.70 -5.97 3.50
C TYR A 492 -30.99 -5.87 2.67
N ALA A 493 -31.87 -4.93 3.01
CA ALA A 493 -33.05 -4.63 2.18
C ALA A 493 -32.65 -4.19 0.77
N GLU A 494 -31.60 -3.37 0.63
CA GLU A 494 -31.07 -2.96 -0.68
C GLU A 494 -30.46 -4.13 -1.45
N ILE A 495 -29.66 -4.97 -0.79
CA ILE A 495 -29.11 -6.20 -1.39
C ILE A 495 -30.23 -7.10 -1.91
N MET A 496 -31.28 -7.34 -1.11
CA MET A 496 -32.44 -8.14 -1.53
C MET A 496 -33.18 -7.51 -2.72
N SER A 497 -33.23 -6.18 -2.78
CA SER A 497 -33.97 -5.42 -3.79
C SER A 497 -33.21 -5.22 -5.11
N THR A 498 -31.93 -5.59 -5.19
CA THR A 498 -31.11 -5.48 -6.41
C THR A 498 -31.78 -6.08 -7.65
N SER A 499 -31.59 -5.43 -8.79
CA SER A 499 -31.94 -5.96 -10.11
C SER A 499 -30.85 -6.91 -10.63
N GLY A 500 -31.00 -7.40 -11.87
CA GLY A 500 -29.99 -8.23 -12.54
C GLY A 500 -30.16 -9.75 -12.36
N GLU A 501 -29.19 -10.48 -12.94
CA GLU A 501 -29.17 -11.96 -13.03
C GLU A 501 -29.18 -12.62 -11.64
N GLY A 502 -28.67 -11.95 -10.60
CA GLY A 502 -28.71 -12.46 -9.22
C GLY A 502 -30.12 -12.74 -8.70
N ARG A 503 -31.17 -12.14 -9.30
CA ARG A 503 -32.57 -12.48 -9.00
C ARG A 503 -32.92 -13.92 -9.40
N MET A 504 -32.33 -14.42 -10.49
CA MET A 504 -32.58 -15.77 -10.98
C MET A 504 -32.13 -16.81 -9.96
N ILE A 505 -31.00 -16.57 -9.29
CA ILE A 505 -30.46 -17.46 -8.24
C ILE A 505 -31.48 -17.70 -7.13
N VAL A 506 -32.07 -16.63 -6.58
CA VAL A 506 -33.07 -16.75 -5.49
C VAL A 506 -34.31 -17.49 -5.98
N ARG A 507 -34.79 -17.21 -7.20
CA ARG A 507 -35.97 -17.89 -7.76
C ARG A 507 -35.71 -19.37 -8.01
N SER A 508 -34.57 -19.71 -8.60
CA SER A 508 -34.16 -21.10 -8.82
C SER A 508 -34.00 -21.85 -7.50
N PHE A 509 -33.41 -21.21 -6.48
CA PHE A 509 -33.31 -21.78 -5.14
C PHE A 509 -34.69 -22.10 -4.55
N VAL A 510 -35.63 -21.15 -4.58
CA VAL A 510 -37.01 -21.38 -4.08
C VAL A 510 -37.70 -22.51 -4.84
N LYS A 511 -37.56 -22.56 -6.17
CA LYS A 511 -38.10 -23.67 -6.97
C LYS A 511 -37.51 -25.03 -6.54
N ASN A 512 -36.20 -25.07 -6.30
CA ASN A 512 -35.54 -26.30 -5.83
C ASN A 512 -35.99 -26.69 -4.42
N ILE A 513 -36.19 -25.73 -3.52
CA ILE A 513 -36.73 -26.00 -2.18
C ILE A 513 -38.12 -26.61 -2.26
N ILE A 514 -39.01 -26.05 -3.08
CA ILE A 514 -40.37 -26.60 -3.28
C ILE A 514 -40.30 -28.02 -3.82
N SER A 515 -39.48 -28.26 -4.84
CA SER A 515 -39.30 -29.59 -5.42
C SER A 515 -38.73 -30.60 -4.41
N LEU A 516 -37.77 -30.20 -3.57
CA LEU A 516 -37.22 -31.07 -2.53
C LEU A 516 -38.23 -31.35 -1.41
N MET A 517 -39.05 -30.35 -1.07
CA MET A 517 -40.14 -30.48 -0.10
C MET A 517 -41.18 -31.49 -0.56
N GLU A 518 -41.65 -31.38 -1.82
CA GLU A 518 -42.60 -32.34 -2.42
C GLU A 518 -42.05 -33.77 -2.38
N LEU A 519 -40.80 -33.99 -2.81
CA LEU A 519 -40.16 -35.30 -2.74
C LEU A 519 -40.03 -35.83 -1.30
N ALA A 520 -39.77 -34.97 -0.33
CA ALA A 520 -39.65 -35.36 1.07
C ALA A 520 -41.01 -35.72 1.68
N GLU A 521 -42.07 -34.98 1.35
CA GLU A 521 -43.44 -35.26 1.78
C GLU A 521 -43.99 -36.56 1.16
N ASP A 522 -43.60 -36.85 -0.08
CA ASP A 522 -43.93 -38.09 -0.78
C ASP A 522 -43.07 -39.30 -0.33
N GLY A 523 -42.02 -39.07 0.48
CA GLY A 523 -41.15 -40.13 0.97
C GLY A 523 -40.20 -40.73 -0.07
N GLU A 524 -39.85 -39.97 -1.13
CA GLU A 524 -39.00 -40.38 -2.26
C GLU A 524 -37.50 -40.44 -1.89
N ILE A 525 -37.14 -41.27 -0.92
CA ILE A 525 -35.79 -41.35 -0.32
C ILE A 525 -34.70 -41.62 -1.37
N ASP A 526 -34.91 -42.59 -2.27
CA ASP A 526 -33.90 -42.94 -3.28
C ASP A 526 -33.61 -41.79 -4.25
N GLN A 527 -34.62 -40.98 -4.57
CA GLN A 527 -34.46 -39.81 -5.43
C GLN A 527 -33.69 -38.71 -4.69
N LEU A 528 -34.02 -38.47 -3.42
CA LEU A 528 -33.31 -37.52 -2.56
C LEU A 528 -31.84 -37.90 -2.40
N CYS A 529 -31.53 -39.18 -2.14
CA CYS A 529 -30.16 -39.68 -2.08
C CYS A 529 -29.39 -39.44 -3.39
N ARG A 530 -30.01 -39.74 -4.54
CA ARG A 530 -29.40 -39.47 -5.86
C ARG A 530 -29.11 -37.98 -6.08
N ILE A 531 -30.01 -37.09 -5.66
CA ILE A 531 -29.79 -35.64 -5.74
C ILE A 531 -28.61 -35.23 -4.85
N MET A 532 -28.53 -35.74 -3.62
CA MET A 532 -27.44 -35.44 -2.69
C MET A 532 -26.08 -35.94 -3.19
N ASP A 533 -26.03 -37.16 -3.73
CA ASP A 533 -24.79 -37.73 -4.26
C ASP A 533 -24.36 -37.05 -5.56
N GLY A 534 -25.29 -36.81 -6.50
CA GLY A 534 -25.00 -36.06 -7.73
C GLY A 534 -24.59 -34.60 -7.47
N SER A 535 -25.04 -34.01 -6.37
CA SER A 535 -24.59 -32.67 -5.94
C SER A 535 -23.12 -32.63 -5.51
N LYS A 536 -22.49 -33.78 -5.19
CA LYS A 536 -21.06 -33.81 -4.91
C LYS A 536 -20.23 -33.60 -6.18
N ASP A 537 -20.78 -33.92 -7.35
CA ASP A 537 -20.04 -33.86 -8.62
C ASP A 537 -19.63 -32.44 -9.02
N PHE A 538 -20.38 -31.41 -8.60
CA PHE A 538 -20.00 -30.01 -8.83
C PHE A 538 -19.00 -29.47 -7.78
N MET A 539 -18.83 -30.16 -6.65
CA MET A 539 -17.91 -29.80 -5.59
C MET A 539 -16.60 -30.56 -5.78
N SER A 540 -15.50 -29.86 -6.06
CA SER A 540 -14.21 -30.56 -6.17
C SER A 540 -13.86 -31.24 -4.85
N ARG A 541 -13.16 -32.38 -4.93
CA ARG A 541 -12.69 -33.10 -3.75
C ARG A 541 -11.89 -32.20 -2.79
N GLU A 542 -11.02 -31.37 -3.35
CA GLU A 542 -10.24 -30.38 -2.62
C GLU A 542 -11.13 -29.35 -1.91
N PHE A 543 -12.19 -28.86 -2.56
CA PHE A 543 -13.14 -27.93 -1.95
C PHE A 543 -13.86 -28.57 -0.77
N ILE A 544 -14.32 -29.82 -0.91
CA ILE A 544 -14.97 -30.57 0.17
C ILE A 544 -14.00 -30.76 1.35
N GLU A 545 -12.79 -31.27 1.10
CA GLU A 545 -11.81 -31.52 2.16
C GLU A 545 -11.42 -30.23 2.90
N THR A 546 -11.19 -29.14 2.17
CA THR A 546 -10.85 -27.83 2.76
C THR A 546 -12.01 -27.25 3.56
N SER A 547 -13.23 -27.27 3.02
CA SER A 547 -14.42 -26.75 3.70
C SER A 547 -14.76 -27.56 4.95
N MET A 548 -14.56 -28.88 4.93
CA MET A 548 -14.76 -29.73 6.09
C MET A 548 -13.76 -29.45 7.21
N ASN A 549 -12.51 -29.14 6.87
CA ASN A 549 -11.52 -28.73 7.88
C ASN A 549 -11.91 -27.40 8.53
N GLN A 550 -12.41 -26.43 7.74
CA GLN A 550 -12.92 -25.16 8.28
C GLN A 550 -14.13 -25.37 9.21
N ALA A 551 -15.08 -26.22 8.81
CA ALA A 551 -16.24 -26.58 9.63
C ALA A 551 -15.80 -27.21 10.96
N ARG A 552 -14.86 -28.16 10.95
CA ARG A 552 -14.33 -28.77 12.18
C ARG A 552 -13.70 -27.75 13.11
N SER A 553 -12.92 -26.81 12.59
CA SER A 553 -12.34 -25.74 13.42
C SER A 553 -13.40 -24.83 14.06
N VAL A 554 -14.51 -24.58 13.36
CA VAL A 554 -15.64 -23.85 13.94
C VAL A 554 -16.34 -24.70 15.00
N ASP A 555 -16.56 -25.98 14.74
CA ASP A 555 -17.19 -26.91 15.69
C ASP A 555 -16.39 -27.03 17.00
N GLU A 556 -15.05 -27.07 16.92
CA GLU A 556 -14.17 -27.06 18.10
C GLU A 556 -14.38 -25.82 18.97
N ILE A 557 -14.40 -24.62 18.35
CA ILE A 557 -14.62 -23.35 19.07
C ILE A 557 -16.02 -23.29 19.68
N LEU A 558 -17.04 -23.70 18.92
CA LEU A 558 -18.43 -23.69 19.39
C LEU A 558 -18.62 -24.66 20.55
N SER A 559 -18.03 -25.85 20.48
CA SER A 559 -18.06 -26.87 21.55
C SER A 559 -17.40 -26.37 22.83
N ASP A 560 -16.25 -25.71 22.72
CA ASP A 560 -15.55 -25.10 23.86
C ASP A 560 -16.34 -23.94 24.50
N SER A 561 -17.10 -23.20 23.70
CA SER A 561 -17.97 -22.12 24.21
C SER A 561 -19.20 -22.67 24.92
N LEU A 562 -19.84 -23.72 24.39
CA LEU A 562 -20.98 -24.38 25.00
C LEU A 562 -20.60 -25.01 26.35
N ALA A 563 -19.38 -25.54 26.48
CA ALA A 563 -18.85 -26.04 27.75
C ALA A 563 -18.64 -24.96 28.84
N LYS A 564 -18.61 -23.67 28.47
CA LYS A 564 -18.38 -22.54 29.39
C LYS A 564 -19.61 -21.69 29.67
N THR A 565 -20.74 -21.95 29.02
CA THR A 565 -21.94 -21.08 29.07
C THR A 565 -23.12 -21.68 29.86
N TYR A 566 -22.91 -22.79 30.56
CA TYR A 566 -23.90 -23.32 31.52
C TYR A 566 -23.37 -23.14 32.95
N PRO A 567 -24.07 -22.39 33.83
CA PRO A 567 -23.79 -22.39 35.27
C PRO A 567 -24.06 -23.74 35.92
#